data_AF-A0A6G8RWL5-F1
#
_entry.id   AF-A0A6G8RWL5-F1
#
_cell.length_a   1.000
_cell.length_b   1.000
_cell.length_c   1.000
_cell.angle_alpha   90.00
_cell.angle_beta   90.00
_cell.angle_gamma   90.00
#
_symmetry.space_group_name_H-M   'P 1'
#
loop_
_entity.id
_entity.type
_entity.pdbx_description
1 polymer ?
#
loop_
_entity_poly.entity_id
_entity_poly.type
_entity_poly.pdbx_seq_one_letter_code
_entity_poly.pdbx_strand_id
1 'polypeptide(L)'
;MSKFKTALVLSTGLMLGSGHQAQANLTQKMLSPVIEYQCKQELKQSKTWKVATFLMSDVSKEKMQSNVCQCVGKHAVDDVKATDVLKASISEDAKNQLVRQAVLNSVKGCVSEVISTP
;
A
#
# COMPACT_ATOMS: atom_id res chain seq x y z
N MET A 1 12.38 -33.74 -42.73
CA MET A 1 13.19 -32.51 -42.62
C MET A 1 12.26 -31.32 -42.60
N SER A 2 11.62 -31.07 -41.45
CA SER A 2 10.61 -30.02 -41.28
C SER A 2 11.27 -28.72 -40.87
N LYS A 3 11.05 -27.68 -41.67
CA LYS A 3 11.62 -26.35 -41.51
C LYS A 3 11.05 -25.67 -40.26
N PHE A 4 11.96 -25.07 -39.50
CA PHE A 4 11.73 -24.32 -38.28
C PHE A 4 10.55 -23.34 -38.42
N LYS A 5 9.54 -23.51 -37.56
CA LYS A 5 8.48 -22.54 -37.34
C LYS A 5 9.10 -21.25 -36.80
N THR A 6 8.87 -20.16 -37.53
CA THR A 6 9.14 -18.79 -37.16
C THR A 6 8.56 -18.47 -35.78
N ALA A 7 9.42 -18.41 -34.77
CA ALA A 7 9.11 -17.74 -33.51
C ALA A 7 9.34 -16.24 -33.74
N LEU A 8 8.26 -15.48 -33.91
CA LEU A 8 8.32 -14.03 -33.80
C LEU A 8 8.52 -13.69 -32.32
N VAL A 9 9.77 -13.62 -31.89
CA VAL A 9 10.15 -13.08 -30.59
C VAL A 9 9.84 -11.59 -30.63
N LEU A 10 8.75 -11.18 -29.97
CA LEU A 10 8.48 -9.78 -29.66
C LEU A 10 9.50 -9.34 -28.59
N SER A 11 10.70 -9.00 -29.05
CA SER A 11 11.73 -8.34 -28.24
C SER A 11 11.29 -6.89 -28.00
N THR A 12 10.38 -6.67 -27.05
CA THR A 12 10.19 -5.34 -26.47
C THR A 12 11.40 -5.07 -25.57
N GLY A 13 12.41 -4.39 -26.11
CA GLY A 13 13.53 -3.89 -25.33
C GLY A 13 13.01 -2.87 -24.30
N LEU A 14 12.90 -3.28 -23.03
CA LEU A 14 12.83 -2.33 -21.93
C LEU A 14 14.20 -1.67 -21.80
N MET A 15 14.33 -0.46 -22.32
CA MET A 15 15.43 0.44 -21.96
C MET A 15 15.25 0.79 -20.48
N LEU A 16 15.99 0.10 -19.60
CA LEU A 16 16.14 0.47 -18.19
C LEU A 16 17.03 1.73 -18.12
N GLY A 17 16.41 2.88 -18.37
CA GLY A 17 16.97 4.18 -18.01
C GLY A 17 16.92 4.36 -16.50
N SER A 18 18.04 4.80 -15.91
CA SER A 18 18.24 5.04 -14.48
C SER A 18 17.18 5.99 -13.89
N GLY A 19 16.07 5.44 -13.39
CA GLY A 19 14.95 6.17 -12.81
C GLY A 19 14.42 5.56 -11.51
N HIS A 20 15.26 4.87 -10.74
CA HIS A 20 14.84 4.07 -9.59
C HIS A 20 14.23 4.86 -8.41
N GLN A 21 14.36 6.20 -8.37
CA GLN A 21 13.75 7.04 -7.32
C GLN A 21 12.48 7.80 -7.77
N ALA A 22 12.28 8.00 -9.08
CA ALA A 22 11.07 8.67 -9.59
C ALA A 22 9.86 7.73 -9.64
N GLN A 23 10.09 6.43 -9.87
CA GLN A 23 9.02 5.43 -9.99
C GLN A 23 8.33 5.13 -8.65
N ALA A 24 9.07 5.01 -7.54
CA ALA A 24 8.48 4.74 -6.22
C ALA A 24 7.46 5.83 -5.82
N ASN A 25 7.81 7.10 -6.02
CA ASN A 25 6.94 8.24 -5.75
C ASN A 25 5.67 8.28 -6.63
N LEU A 26 5.78 7.84 -7.89
CA LEU A 26 4.66 7.82 -8.82
C LEU A 26 3.70 6.66 -8.52
N THR A 27 4.23 5.48 -8.25
CA THR A 27 3.47 4.30 -7.81
C THR A 27 2.74 4.57 -6.51
N GLN A 28 3.41 5.19 -5.54
CA GLN A 28 2.80 5.60 -4.28
C GLN A 28 1.60 6.54 -4.51
N LYS A 29 1.79 7.64 -5.25
CA LYS A 29 0.71 8.60 -5.54
C LYS A 29 -0.49 7.98 -6.25
N MET A 30 -0.25 7.01 -7.13
CA MET A 30 -1.32 6.31 -7.84
C MET A 30 -2.07 5.32 -6.94
N LEU A 31 -1.38 4.69 -5.99
CA LEU A 31 -1.96 3.70 -5.09
C LEU A 31 -2.55 4.31 -3.81
N SER A 32 -2.13 5.51 -3.40
CA SER A 32 -2.60 6.18 -2.17
C SER A 32 -4.13 6.17 -2.02
N PRO A 33 -4.95 6.48 -3.04
CA PRO A 33 -6.42 6.47 -2.88
C PRO A 33 -6.98 5.08 -2.54
N VAL A 34 -6.43 4.03 -3.15
CA VAL A 34 -6.84 2.64 -2.91
C VAL A 34 -6.39 2.18 -1.53
N ILE A 35 -5.16 2.54 -1.14
CA ILE A 35 -4.59 2.24 0.18
C ILE A 35 -5.38 2.95 1.29
N GLU A 36 -5.72 4.23 1.09
CA GLU A 36 -6.55 5.02 2.00
C GLU A 36 -7.94 4.38 2.18
N TYR A 37 -8.56 3.96 1.07
CA TYR A 37 -9.84 3.26 1.13
C TYR A 37 -9.74 1.97 1.95
N GLN A 38 -8.72 1.13 1.68
CA GLN A 38 -8.52 -0.12 2.41
C GLN A 38 -8.26 0.14 3.90
N CYS A 39 -7.43 1.13 4.24
CA CYS A 39 -7.19 1.54 5.62
C CYS A 39 -8.50 1.89 6.34
N LYS A 40 -9.40 2.64 5.70
CA LYS A 40 -10.70 3.00 6.31
C LYS A 40 -11.54 1.77 6.62
N GLN A 41 -11.54 0.78 5.72
CA GLN A 41 -12.27 -0.48 5.94
C GLN A 41 -11.67 -1.29 7.09
N GLU A 42 -10.35 -1.48 7.11
CA GLU A 42 -9.65 -2.23 8.15
C GLU A 42 -9.81 -1.56 9.53
N LEU A 43 -9.70 -0.23 9.62
CA LEU A 43 -9.94 0.50 10.87
C LEU A 43 -11.39 0.34 11.35
N LYS A 44 -12.39 0.42 10.46
CA LYS A 44 -13.80 0.21 10.83
C LYS A 44 -14.08 -1.20 11.34
N GLN A 45 -13.37 -2.21 10.83
CA GLN A 45 -13.51 -3.60 11.26
C GLN A 45 -12.71 -3.92 12.53
N SER A 46 -11.63 -3.17 12.79
CA SER A 46 -10.74 -3.35 13.94
C SER A 46 -11.43 -3.14 15.28
N LYS A 47 -11.37 -4.16 16.15
CA LYS A 47 -11.84 -4.06 17.54
C LYS A 47 -11.06 -3.01 18.33
N THR A 48 -9.75 -2.94 18.11
CA THR A 48 -8.87 -1.97 18.78
C THR A 48 -9.25 -0.54 18.41
N TRP A 49 -9.52 -0.29 17.13
CA TRP A 49 -9.98 1.03 16.68
C TRP A 49 -11.33 1.41 17.28
N LYS A 50 -12.28 0.46 17.34
CA LYS A 50 -13.60 0.68 17.97
C LYS A 50 -13.47 1.04 19.45
N VAL A 51 -12.59 0.35 20.19
CA VAL A 51 -12.32 0.66 21.60
C VAL A 51 -11.65 2.02 21.76
N ALA A 52 -10.61 2.29 20.97
CA ALA A 52 -9.87 3.56 21.02
C ALA A 52 -10.75 4.77 20.69
N THR A 53 -11.75 4.59 19.82
CA THR A 53 -12.66 5.65 19.37
C THR A 53 -14.00 5.66 20.10
N PHE A 54 -14.18 4.81 21.12
CA PHE A 54 -15.50 4.58 21.74
C PHE A 54 -16.11 5.84 22.36
N LEU A 55 -15.29 6.71 22.95
CA LEU A 55 -15.73 7.95 23.60
C LEU A 55 -15.66 9.18 22.68
N MET A 56 -15.24 9.01 21.42
CA MET A 56 -15.14 10.11 20.47
C MET A 56 -16.50 10.47 19.88
N SER A 57 -16.70 11.75 19.57
CA SER A 57 -17.79 12.16 18.67
C SER A 57 -17.59 11.58 17.27
N ASP A 58 -18.66 11.40 16.51
CA ASP A 58 -18.56 10.91 15.13
C ASP A 58 -17.65 11.78 14.26
N VAL A 59 -17.70 13.11 14.47
CA VAL A 59 -16.84 14.08 13.76
C VAL A 59 -15.36 13.87 14.12
N SER A 60 -15.04 13.73 15.40
CA SER A 60 -13.67 13.50 15.86
C SER A 60 -13.13 12.16 15.37
N LYS A 61 -13.97 11.12 15.37
CA LYS A 61 -13.64 9.78 14.89
C LYS A 61 -13.39 9.76 13.39
N GLU A 62 -14.25 10.42 12.60
CA GLU A 62 -14.08 10.53 11.15
C GLU A 62 -12.80 11.30 10.81
N LYS A 63 -12.56 12.43 11.50
CA LYS A 63 -11.33 13.22 11.32
C LYS A 63 -10.08 12.40 11.64
N MET A 64 -10.06 11.69 12.78
CA MET A 64 -8.91 10.85 13.15
C MET A 64 -8.73 9.69 12.16
N GLN A 65 -9.81 9.04 11.72
CA GLN A 65 -9.74 8.00 10.69
C GLN A 65 -9.15 8.54 9.38
N SER A 66 -9.60 9.71 8.94
CA SER A 66 -9.11 10.34 7.71
C SER A 66 -7.62 10.65 7.81
N ASN A 67 -7.19 11.27 8.91
CA ASN A 67 -5.79 11.63 9.12
C ASN A 67 -4.86 10.41 9.16
N VAL A 68 -5.24 9.37 9.92
CA VAL A 68 -4.47 8.12 10.00
C VAL A 68 -4.36 7.48 8.62
N CYS A 69 -5.46 7.37 7.88
CA CYS A 69 -5.42 6.71 6.57
C CYS A 69 -4.70 7.52 5.51
N GLN A 70 -4.77 8.85 5.54
CA GLN A 70 -3.98 9.71 4.65
C GLN A 70 -2.47 9.55 4.93
N CYS A 71 -2.07 9.44 6.19
CA CYS A 71 -0.68 9.11 6.54
C CYS A 71 -0.30 7.71 6.01
N VAL A 72 -1.16 6.70 6.17
CA VAL A 72 -0.90 5.36 5.61
C VAL A 72 -0.75 5.42 4.09
N GLY A 73 -1.57 6.20 3.39
CA GLY A 73 -1.45 6.41 1.94
C GLY A 73 -0.11 7.00 1.51
N LYS A 74 0.60 7.70 2.41
CA LYS A 74 1.95 8.25 2.17
C LYS A 74 3.08 7.28 2.52
N HIS A 75 2.86 6.32 3.42
CA HIS A 75 3.96 5.52 3.99
C HIS A 75 3.83 4.01 3.75
N ALA A 76 2.70 3.53 3.25
CA ALA A 76 2.43 2.10 3.08
C ALA A 76 3.42 1.38 2.16
N VAL A 77 4.07 2.09 1.24
CA VAL A 77 5.01 1.49 0.28
C VAL A 77 6.48 1.80 0.59
N ASP A 78 6.77 2.60 1.63
CA ASP A 78 8.13 3.03 1.98
C ASP A 78 9.00 1.86 2.42
N ASP A 79 8.43 0.94 3.21
CA ASP A 79 9.14 -0.20 3.80
C ASP A 79 8.87 -1.54 3.07
N VAL A 80 8.29 -1.49 1.88
CA VAL A 80 7.95 -2.70 1.11
C VAL A 80 9.17 -3.20 0.34
N LYS A 81 9.64 -4.41 0.68
CA LYS A 81 10.78 -5.04 0.00
C LYS A 81 10.39 -5.50 -1.40
N ALA A 82 11.28 -5.26 -2.37
CA ALA A 82 11.10 -5.70 -3.76
C ALA A 82 10.87 -7.22 -3.88
N THR A 83 11.51 -8.03 -3.03
CA THR A 83 11.32 -9.49 -2.99
C THR A 83 9.91 -9.90 -2.56
N ASP A 84 9.27 -9.11 -1.69
CA ASP A 84 7.92 -9.41 -1.21
C ASP A 84 6.89 -9.00 -2.25
N VAL A 85 7.14 -7.92 -2.99
CA VAL A 85 6.37 -7.55 -4.19
C VAL A 85 6.46 -8.64 -5.26
N LEU A 86 7.65 -9.18 -5.50
CA LEU A 86 7.84 -10.25 -6.48
C LEU A 86 7.09 -11.54 -6.09
N LYS A 87 7.07 -11.87 -4.80
CA LYS A 87 6.26 -13.00 -4.31
C LYS A 87 4.76 -12.71 -4.48
N ALA A 88 4.33 -11.48 -4.17
CA ALA A 88 2.95 -11.04 -4.36
C ALA A 88 2.51 -11.07 -5.83
N SER A 89 3.40 -10.87 -6.80
CA SER A 89 3.02 -10.90 -8.22
C SER A 89 2.70 -12.30 -8.75
N ILE A 90 3.08 -13.35 -8.02
CA ILE A 90 2.87 -14.75 -8.44
C ILE A 90 1.90 -15.52 -7.52
N SER A 91 1.40 -14.88 -6.47
CA SER A 91 0.47 -15.48 -5.51
C SER A 91 -0.51 -14.44 -4.96
N GLU A 92 -1.80 -14.71 -5.15
CA GLU A 92 -2.89 -13.86 -4.63
C GLU A 92 -2.89 -13.79 -3.10
N ASP A 93 -2.58 -14.89 -2.42
CA ASP A 93 -2.42 -14.91 -0.97
C ASP A 93 -1.26 -14.03 -0.51
N ALA A 94 -0.10 -14.14 -1.17
CA ALA A 94 1.07 -13.31 -0.85
C ALA A 94 0.80 -11.82 -1.10
N LYS A 95 0.04 -11.48 -2.15
CA LYS A 95 -0.42 -10.11 -2.43
C LYS A 95 -1.31 -9.59 -1.31
N ASN A 96 -2.33 -10.36 -0.90
CA ASN A 96 -3.23 -9.95 0.17
C ASN A 96 -2.49 -9.79 1.51
N GLN A 97 -1.55 -10.68 1.80
CA GLN A 97 -0.72 -10.58 2.99
C GLN A 97 0.18 -9.34 2.96
N LEU A 98 0.82 -9.06 1.83
CA LEU A 98 1.69 -7.88 1.68
C LEU A 98 0.90 -6.58 1.86
N VAL A 99 -0.27 -6.45 1.23
CA VAL A 99 -1.14 -5.27 1.38
C VAL A 99 -1.56 -5.09 2.84
N ARG A 100 -1.97 -6.17 3.51
CA ARG A 100 -2.33 -6.11 4.94
C ARG A 100 -1.15 -5.67 5.80
N GLN A 101 0.03 -6.24 5.59
CA GLN A 101 1.24 -5.90 6.36
C GLN A 101 1.68 -4.45 6.13
N ALA A 102 1.68 -4.00 4.88
CA ALA A 102 1.95 -2.60 4.52
C ALA A 102 1.02 -1.64 5.27
N VAL A 103 -0.29 -1.89 5.22
CA VAL A 103 -1.28 -1.07 5.94
C VAL A 103 -1.04 -1.10 7.46
N LEU A 104 -0.87 -2.28 8.05
CA LEU A 104 -0.72 -2.42 9.51
C LEU A 104 0.57 -1.77 10.04
N ASN A 105 1.68 -1.94 9.32
CA ASN A 105 2.98 -1.35 9.69
C ASN A 105 2.89 0.17 9.71
N SER A 106 2.26 0.76 8.69
CA SER A 106 2.09 2.21 8.61
C SER A 106 1.06 2.74 9.61
N VAL A 107 -0.04 2.01 9.90
CA VAL A 107 -1.07 2.48 10.85
C VAL A 107 -0.46 2.79 12.22
N LYS A 108 0.46 1.96 12.73
CA LYS A 108 1.10 2.20 14.04
C LYS A 108 1.87 3.53 14.06
N GLY A 109 2.71 3.76 13.05
CA GLY A 109 3.45 5.02 12.91
C GLY A 109 2.53 6.22 12.73
N CYS A 110 1.51 6.07 11.89
CA CYS A 110 0.56 7.11 11.56
C CYS A 110 -0.36 7.51 12.70
N VAL A 111 -0.78 6.55 13.55
CA VAL A 111 -1.50 6.88 14.78
C VAL A 111 -0.59 7.70 15.70
N SER A 112 0.67 7.30 15.87
CA SER A 112 1.64 8.04 16.68
C SER A 112 1.88 9.46 16.15
N GLU A 113 1.99 9.63 14.83
CA GLU A 113 2.13 10.94 14.21
C GLU A 113 0.91 11.82 14.50
N VAL A 114 -0.30 11.30 14.26
CA VAL A 114 -1.54 12.06 14.45
C VAL A 114 -1.75 12.50 15.89
N ILE A 115 -1.38 11.68 16.88
CA ILE A 115 -1.52 12.05 18.30
C ILE A 115 -0.38 12.93 18.82
N SER A 116 0.79 12.90 18.18
CA SER A 116 1.97 13.67 18.59
C SER A 116 2.05 15.03 17.89
N THR A 117 1.24 15.25 16.86
CA THR A 117 1.13 16.54 16.18
C THR A 117 0.26 17.48 17.03
N PRO A 118 0.78 18.60 17.54
CA PRO A 118 0.03 19.53 18.39
C PRO A 118 -1.14 20.21 17.68
#